data_AF-A0A517VRC6-F1
#
_entry.id   AF-A0A517VRC6-F1
#
_cell.length_a   1.000
_cell.length_b   1.000
_cell.length_c   1.000
_cell.angle_alpha   90.00
_cell.angle_beta   90.00
_cell.angle_gamma   90.00
#
_symmetry.space_group_name_H-M   'P 1'
#
loop_
_entity.id
_entity.type
_entity.pdbx_description
1 polymer ?
#
loop_
_entity_poly.entity_id
_entity_poly.type
_entity_poly.pdbx_seq_one_letter_code
_entity_poly.pdbx_strand_id
1 'polypeptide(L)' 'MVKIEKEDIKPICPHCEKELDKLVEVNRGWFSVNRVFCCPFCKKIVGISAGAQ' A
#
# COMPACT_ATOMS: atom_id res chain seq x y z
N MET A 1 30.44 13.54 -5.13
CA MET A 1 29.18 13.14 -5.79
C MET A 1 28.62 11.96 -5.01
N VAL A 2 27.47 12.11 -4.35
CA VAL A 2 26.79 11.00 -3.64
C VAL A 2 25.90 10.30 -4.67
N LYS A 3 26.12 9.00 -4.90
CA LYS A 3 25.22 8.17 -5.70
C LYS A 3 24.05 7.74 -4.82
N ILE A 4 22.84 8.13 -5.21
CA ILE A 4 21.60 7.61 -4.61
C ILE A 4 21.25 6.35 -5.39
N GLU A 5 21.55 5.19 -4.83
CA GLU A 5 21.11 3.91 -5.37
C GLU A 5 19.68 3.66 -4.89
N LYS A 6 18.76 3.41 -5.83
CA LYS A 6 17.40 2.97 -5.51
C LYS A 6 17.46 1.47 -5.28
N GLU A 7 17.44 1.05 -4.03
CA GLU A 7 17.15 -0.35 -3.71
C GLU A 7 15.65 -0.60 -3.92
N ASP A 8 15.31 -1.55 -4.79
CA ASP A 8 13.95 -2.05 -4.96
C ASP A 8 13.57 -2.90 -3.76
N ILE A 9 13.25 -2.25 -2.63
CA ILE A 9 12.78 -2.92 -1.43
C ILE A 9 11.34 -3.38 -1.68
N LYS A 10 11.14 -4.69 -1.74
CA LYS A 10 9.80 -5.27 -1.77
C LYS A 10 9.19 -5.23 -0.37
N PRO A 11 8.05 -4.54 -0.17
CA PRO A 11 7.42 -4.49 1.13
C PRO A 11 6.90 -5.87 1.52
N ILE A 12 7.08 -6.25 2.79
CA ILE A 12 6.52 -7.48 3.35
C ILE A 12 5.21 -7.13 4.06
N CYS A 13 4.19 -7.95 3.88
CA CYS A 13 2.92 -7.79 4.57
C CYS A 13 3.09 -8.02 6.09
N PRO A 14 2.77 -7.06 6.97
CA PRO A 14 2.93 -7.22 8.41
C PRO A 14 1.95 -8.24 9.03
N HIS A 15 1.00 -8.74 8.24
CA HIS A 15 -0.07 -9.63 8.71
C HIS A 15 0.09 -11.09 8.32
N CYS A 16 0.80 -11.36 7.24
CA CYS A 16 0.97 -12.72 6.70
C CYS A 16 2.39 -12.99 6.20
N GLU A 17 3.30 -12.02 6.38
CA GLU A 17 4.74 -12.14 6.10
C GLU A 17 5.09 -12.48 4.65
N LYS A 18 4.13 -12.34 3.74
CA LYS A 18 4.35 -12.49 2.30
C LYS A 18 4.89 -11.21 1.70
N GLU A 19 5.82 -11.34 0.76
CA GLU A 19 6.27 -10.24 -0.10
C GLU A 19 5.11 -9.71 -0.93
N LEU A 20 5.01 -8.38 -1.00
CA LEU A 20 3.94 -7.68 -1.71
C LEU A 20 4.50 -7.00 -2.95
N ASP A 21 4.20 -7.56 -4.12
CA ASP A 21 4.51 -6.89 -5.40
C ASP A 21 3.47 -5.80 -5.73
N LYS A 22 2.23 -5.93 -5.24
CA LYS A 22 1.11 -5.02 -5.50
C LYS A 22 0.17 -4.94 -4.30
N LEU A 23 -0.47 -3.77 -4.14
CA LEU A 23 -1.56 -3.56 -3.17
C LEU A 23 -2.89 -3.43 -3.91
N VAL A 24 -3.96 -3.93 -3.29
CA VAL A 24 -5.33 -3.73 -3.78
C VAL A 24 -5.86 -2.43 -3.19
N GLU A 25 -6.22 -1.47 -4.02
CA GLU A 25 -6.82 -0.21 -3.59
C GLU A 25 -8.35 -0.30 -3.62
N VAL A 26 -9.00 0.08 -2.52
CA VAL A 26 -10.46 0.21 -2.42
C VAL A 26 -10.79 1.67 -2.14
N ASN A 27 -11.51 2.30 -3.06
CA ASN A 27 -12.01 3.66 -2.90
C ASN A 27 -13.34 3.67 -2.16
N ARG A 28 -13.44 4.48 -1.10
CA ARG A 28 -14.70 4.73 -0.39
C ARG A 28 -14.98 6.22 -0.27
N GLY A 29 -15.96 6.71 -1.03
CA GLY A 29 -16.52 8.05 -0.90
C GLY A 29 -16.64 8.81 -2.23
N TRP A 30 -17.60 9.75 -2.29
CA TRP A 30 -17.77 10.70 -3.40
C TRP A 30 -17.07 12.05 -3.12
N PHE A 31 -16.89 12.41 -1.83
CA PHE A 31 -16.42 13.75 -1.41
C PHE A 31 -15.10 13.72 -0.60
N SER A 32 -14.76 12.59 0.03
CA SER A 32 -13.46 12.33 0.63
C SER A 32 -12.92 11.03 0.05
N VAL A 33 -11.80 11.10 -0.67
CA VAL A 33 -11.18 9.91 -1.26
C VAL A 33 -10.36 9.23 -0.17
N ASN A 34 -11.03 8.34 0.57
CA ASN A 34 -10.35 7.42 1.47
C ASN A 34 -9.94 6.19 0.64
N ARG A 35 -8.64 6.12 0.30
CA ARG A 35 -8.06 4.94 -0.34
C ARG A 35 -7.64 3.97 0.74
N VAL A 36 -8.16 2.74 0.67
CA VAL A 36 -7.78 1.67 1.57
C VAL A 36 -6.91 0.69 0.79
N PHE A 37 -5.70 0.46 1.25
CA PHE A 37 -4.77 -0.51 0.67
C PHE A 37 -4.88 -1.84 1.41
N CYS A 38 -5.17 -2.90 0.66
CA CYS A 38 -5.34 -4.25 1.17
C CYS A 38 -4.28 -5.19 0.58
N CYS A 39 -3.86 -6.17 1.38
CA CYS A 39 -2.98 -7.24 0.95
C CYS A 39 -3.75 -8.22 0.03
N PRO A 40 -3.22 -8.57 -1.16
CA PRO A 40 -3.88 -9.49 -2.08
C PRO A 40 -3.94 -10.94 -1.55
N PHE A 41 -3.04 -11.33 -0.65
CA PHE A 41 -2.96 -12.69 -0.14
C PHE A 41 -3.87 -12.94 1.07
N CYS A 42 -3.78 -12.09 2.10
CA CYS A 42 -4.53 -12.27 3.34
C CYS A 42 -5.79 -11.39 3.43
N LYS A 43 -5.99 -10.49 2.46
CA LYS A 43 -7.13 -9.54 2.38
C LYS A 43 -7.23 -8.55 3.54
N LYS A 44 -6.24 -8.49 4.44
CA LYS A 44 -6.19 -7.52 5.54
C LYS A 44 -5.74 -6.14 5.03
N ILE A 45 -6.18 -5.11 5.74
CA ILE A 45 -5.81 -3.72 5.47
C ILE A 45 -4.35 -3.50 5.86
N VAL A 46 -3.57 -2.96 4.94
CA VAL A 46 -2.15 -2.64 5.11
C VAL A 46 -1.95 -1.13 5.30
N GLY A 47 -2.84 -0.31 4.75
CA GLY A 47 -2.76 1.13 4.92
C GLY A 47 -4.06 1.84 4.52
N ILE A 48 -4.22 3.07 5.00
CA ILE A 48 -5.32 3.96 4.62
C ILE A 48 -4.69 5.30 4.29
N SER A 49 -5.03 5.88 3.15
CA SER A 49 -4.67 7.26 2.82
C SER A 49 -5.94 8.07 2.60
N ALA A 50 -6.03 9.20 3.31
CA ALA A 50 -7.02 10.23 3.03
C ALA A 50 -6.32 11.34 2.26
N GLY A 51 -6.76 11.58 1.02
CA GLY A 51 -6.33 12.75 0.25
C GLY A 51 -7.55 13.65 0.01
N ALA A 52 -7.47 14.91 0.42
CA ALA A 52 -8.28 15.94 -0.21
C ALA A 52 -7.67 16.17 -1.60
N GLN A 53 -8.49 16.03 -2.64
CA GLN A 53 -8.08 16.31 -4.01
C GLN A 53 -7.81 17.81 -4.21
#